data_AF-A0A3S5A546-F1
#
_entry.id   AF-A0A3S5A546-F1
#
_cell.length_a   1.000
_cell.length_b   1.000
_cell.length_c   1.000
_cell.angle_alpha   90.00
_cell.angle_beta   90.00
_cell.angle_gamma   90.00
#
_symmetry.space_group_name_H-M   'P 1'
#
loop_
_entity.id
_entity.type
_entity.pdbx_description
1 polymer ?
#
loop_
_entity_poly.entity_id
_entity_poly.type
_entity_poly.pdbx_seq_one_letter_code
_entity_poly.pdbx_strand_id
1 'polypeptide(L)' 'MSVYKRMWQFMTLQKGLMMNKTEEAIARVRKGGYAYILESTLNEFYTQRYCDLMQVGGLLDDKGYGVGLPKAIRLHLLV' A
#
# COMPACT_ATOMS: atom_id res chain seq x y z
N MET A 1 17.21 16.02 -5.32
CA MET A 1 16.70 14.64 -5.11
C MET A 1 15.19 14.73 -4.92
N SER A 2 14.39 13.91 -5.63
CA SER A 2 12.93 13.96 -5.48
C SER A 2 12.49 13.51 -4.07
N VAL A 3 11.31 13.96 -3.63
CA VAL A 3 10.75 13.61 -2.31
C VAL A 3 10.69 12.10 -2.13
N TYR A 4 10.17 11.37 -3.13
CA TYR A 4 10.08 9.90 -3.09
C TYR A 4 11.44 9.21 -3.02
N LYS A 5 12.47 9.73 -3.72
CA LYS A 5 13.82 9.19 -3.64
C LYS A 5 14.43 9.37 -2.25
N ARG A 6 14.15 10.51 -1.60
CA ARG A 6 14.57 10.76 -0.20
C ARG A 6 13.85 9.85 0.79
N MET A 7 12.53 9.66 0.62
CA MET A 7 11.74 8.73 1.43
C MET A 7 12.27 7.30 1.32
N TRP A 8 12.51 6.82 0.10
CA TRP A 8 13.06 5.49 -0.16
C TRP A 8 14.39 5.28 0.55
N GLN A 9 15.33 6.21 0.41
CA GLN A 9 16.63 6.12 1.07
C GLN A 9 16.49 6.02 2.60
N PHE A 10 15.63 6.84 3.20
CA PHE A 10 15.36 6.78 4.63
C PHE A 10 14.78 5.41 5.04
N MET A 11 13.80 4.91 4.30
CA MET A 11 13.17 3.61 4.56
C MET A 11 14.16 2.44 4.46
N THR A 12 15.08 2.49 3.50
CA THR A 12 16.09 1.42 3.31
C THR A 12 17.18 1.40 4.37
N LEU A 13 17.51 2.56 4.95
CA LEU A 13 18.59 2.67 5.94
C LEU A 13 18.13 2.29 7.35
N GLN A 14 16.85 2.43 7.67
CA GLN A 14 16.29 2.18 9.00
C GLN A 14 15.71 0.77 9.09
N LYS A 15 16.29 -0.07 9.94
CA LYS A 15 15.78 -1.43 10.19
C LYS A 15 14.40 -1.38 10.82
N GLY A 16 13.51 -2.26 10.36
CA GLY A 16 12.17 -2.42 10.94
C GLY A 16 11.16 -1.36 10.51
N LEU A 17 11.41 -0.54 9.47
CA LEU A 17 10.36 0.29 8.86
C LEU A 17 9.51 -0.47 7.83
N MET A 18 10.14 -1.38 7.09
CA MET A 18 9.45 -2.24 6.11
C MET A 18 8.82 -3.43 6.85
N MET A 19 7.51 -3.57 6.74
CA MET A 19 6.74 -4.66 7.36
C MET A 19 6.49 -5.76 6.32
N ASN A 20 6.45 -7.02 6.77
CA ASN A 20 6.24 -8.17 5.89
C ASN A 20 4.76 -8.42 5.57
N LYS A 21 3.87 -8.02 6.48
CA LYS A 21 2.42 -8.25 6.37
C LYS A 21 1.66 -6.97 6.66
N THR A 22 0.56 -6.79 5.94
CA THR A 22 -0.30 -5.62 6.08
C THR A 22 -0.93 -5.55 7.47
N GLU A 23 -1.38 -6.67 8.02
CA GLU A 23 -2.04 -6.73 9.33
C GLU A 23 -1.11 -6.28 10.46
N GLU A 24 0.17 -6.65 10.39
CA GLU A 24 1.20 -6.22 11.34
C GLU A 24 1.45 -4.72 11.23
N ALA A 25 1.48 -4.18 10.01
CA ALA A 25 1.62 -2.76 9.75
C ALA A 25 0.43 -1.97 10.31
N ILE A 26 -0.81 -2.43 10.05
CA ILE A 26 -2.03 -1.81 10.58
C ILE A 26 -2.02 -1.81 12.11
N ALA A 27 -1.69 -2.95 12.75
CA ALA A 27 -1.58 -3.01 14.21
C ALA A 27 -0.53 -2.01 14.76
N ARG A 28 0.55 -1.76 14.02
CA ARG A 28 1.55 -0.75 14.38
C ARG A 28 1.06 0.68 14.18
N VAL A 29 0.37 0.99 13.07
CA VAL A 29 -0.21 2.32 12.83
C VAL A 29 -1.16 2.70 13.96
N ARG A 30 -2.00 1.75 14.40
CA ARG A 30 -2.95 1.95 15.50
C ARG A 30 -2.29 2.20 16.86
N LYS A 31 -1.05 1.74 17.06
CA LYS A 31 -0.24 2.08 18.26
C LYS A 31 0.37 3.48 18.19
N GLY A 32 0.32 4.14 17.03
CA GLY A 32 0.85 5.48 16.80
C GLY A 32 2.34 5.51 16.44
N GLY A 33 2.81 6.70 16.04
CA GLY A 33 4.22 6.94 15.69
C GLY A 33 4.68 6.28 14.39
N TYR A 34 3.76 5.76 13.57
CA TYR A 34 4.06 5.08 12.32
C TYR A 34 2.96 5.35 11.29
N ALA A 35 3.37 5.68 10.06
CA ALA A 35 2.50 5.77 8.90
C ALA A 35 2.90 4.68 7.89
N TYR A 36 1.91 4.09 7.23
CA TYR A 36 2.11 2.99 6.30
C TYR A 36 1.66 3.38 4.89
N ILE A 37 2.50 3.09 3.90
CA ILE A 37 2.14 3.27 2.49
C ILE A 37 1.34 2.04 2.08
N LEU A 38 0.07 2.25 1.71
CA LEU A 38 -0.87 1.20 1.38
C LEU A 38 -1.64 1.59 0.11
N GLU A 39 -1.97 0.59 -0.70
CA GLU A 39 -2.80 0.76 -1.89
C GLU A 39 -4.19 1.28 -1.50
N SER A 40 -4.78 2.13 -2.36
CA SER A 40 -6.01 2.88 -2.10
C SER A 40 -7.20 2.03 -1.65
N THR A 41 -7.49 0.92 -2.34
CA THR A 41 -8.62 0.03 -2.00
C THR A 41 -8.41 -0.67 -0.66
N LEU A 42 -7.17 -1.05 -0.35
CA LEU A 42 -6.84 -1.59 0.98
C LEU A 42 -6.94 -0.51 2.06
N ASN A 43 -6.49 0.72 1.77
CA ASN A 43 -6.61 1.83 2.71
C ASN A 43 -8.08 2.16 3.04
N GLU A 44 -8.95 2.21 2.04
CA GLU A 44 -10.40 2.35 2.22
C GLU A 44 -10.98 1.19 3.06
N PHE A 45 -10.61 -0.05 2.74
CA PHE A 45 -11.06 -1.23 3.48
C PHE A 45 -10.76 -1.16 4.99
N TYR A 46 -9.54 -0.74 5.36
CA TYR A 46 -9.12 -0.66 6.76
C TYR A 46 -9.68 0.56 7.48
N THR A 47 -9.72 1.72 6.84
CA THR A 47 -10.28 2.95 7.45
C THR A 47 -11.79 2.85 7.68
N GLN A 48 -12.52 2.11 6.84
CA GLN A 48 -13.94 1.81 7.09
C GLN A 48 -14.18 0.89 8.31
N ARG A 49 -13.18 0.08 8.70
CA ARG A 49 -13.29 -0.92 9.79
C ARG A 49 -12.74 -0.43 11.12
N TYR A 50 -11.73 0.43 11.06
CA TYR A 50 -11.02 0.92 12.22
C TYR A 50 -11.12 2.45 12.24
N CYS A 51 -12.05 2.97 13.03
CA CYS A 51 -12.33 4.40 13.12
C CYS A 51 -11.17 5.22 13.71
N ASP A 52 -10.18 4.56 14.33
CA ASP A 52 -8.95 5.17 14.84
C ASP A 52 -7.85 5.30 13.76
N LEU A 53 -8.12 4.88 12.53
CA LEU A 53 -7.27 5.10 11.37
C LEU A 53 -7.76 6.28 10.53
N MET A 54 -6.82 6.97 9.89
CA MET A 54 -7.13 8.02 8.91
C MET A 54 -6.20 7.90 7.69
N GLN A 55 -6.71 8.31 6.53
CA GLN A 55 -5.89 8.48 5.35
C GLN A 55 -5.05 9.76 5.49
N VAL A 56 -3.77 9.67 5.12
CA VAL A 56 -2.86 10.81 5.06
C VAL A 56 -2.46 11.06 3.61
N GLY A 57 -2.82 12.23 3.07
CA GLY A 57 -2.52 12.59 1.69
C GLY A 57 -3.45 11.94 0.66
N GLY A 58 -3.01 11.93 -0.61
CA GLY A 58 -3.75 11.37 -1.75
C GLY A 58 -3.01 10.20 -2.40
N LEU A 59 -3.43 9.84 -3.62
CA LEU A 59 -2.79 8.79 -4.40
C LEU A 59 -1.36 9.15 -4.79
N LEU A 60 -0.45 8.18 -4.70
CA LEU A 60 0.95 8.33 -5.11
C LEU A 60 1.13 8.10 -6.63
N ASP A 61 0.27 7.27 -7.20
CA ASP A 61 0.23 6.91 -8.61
C ASP A 61 -1.19 6.44 -9.01
N ASP A 62 -1.42 6.33 -10.32
CA ASP A 62 -2.60 5.68 -10.88
C ASP A 62 -2.21 4.27 -11.34
N LYS A 63 -2.70 3.27 -10.60
CA LYS A 63 -2.54 1.84 -10.90
C LYS A 63 -3.88 1.14 -10.78
N GLY A 64 -4.03 0.04 -11.50
CA GLY A 64 -5.21 -0.81 -11.47
C GLY A 64 -4.87 -2.28 -11.33
N TYR A 65 -5.86 -3.07 -10.95
CA TYR A 65 -5.75 -4.53 -10.88
C TYR A 65 -5.98 -5.17 -12.25
N GLY A 66 -5.20 -6.20 -12.57
CA GLY A 66 -5.34 -6.95 -13.81
C GLY A 66 -5.15 -8.44 -13.58
N VAL A 67 -5.75 -9.26 -14.44
CA VAL A 67 -5.57 -10.71 -14.45
C VAL A 67 -4.43 -11.07 -15.40
N GLY A 68 -3.31 -11.54 -14.84
CA GLY A 68 -2.17 -11.99 -15.64
C GLY A 68 -2.46 -13.32 -16.33
N LEU A 69 -2.39 -13.34 -17.66
CA LEU A 69 -2.63 -14.53 -18.48
C LEU A 69 -1.36 -14.98 -19.22
N PRO A 70 -1.17 -16.29 -19.47
CA PRO A 70 -0.10 -16.76 -20.35
C PRO A 70 -0.25 -16.19 -21.76
N LYS A 71 0.87 -15.79 -22.38
CA LYS A 71 0.89 -15.10 -23.69
C LYS A 71 0.15 -15.83 -24.83
N ALA A 72 0.07 -17.17 -24.77
CA ALA A 72 -0.50 -18.00 -25.83
C ALA A 72 -1.95 -18.44 -25.56
N ILE A 73 -2.60 -17.95 -24.51
CA ILE A 73 -3.96 -18.37 -24.19
C ILE A 73 -4.97 -17.66 -25.11
N ARG A 74 -5.90 -18.42 -25.70
CA ARG A 74 -7.00 -17.89 -26.51
C ARG A 74 -8.25 -17.77 -25.63
N LEU A 75 -8.30 -16.72 -24.82
CA LEU A 75 -9.47 -16.40 -23.99
C LEU A 75 -10.27 -15.28 -24.66
N HIS A 76 -11.57 -15.52 -24.87
CA HIS A 76 -12.53 -14.43 -25.03
C HIS A 76 -12.99 -14.06 -23.63
N LEU A 77 -12.43 -13.00 -23.05
CA LEU A 77 -13.01 -12.39 -21.85
C LEU A 77 -14.33 -11.72 -22.27
N LEU A 78 -15.44 -12.30 -21.83
CA LEU A 78 -16.69 -11.56 -21.72
C LEU A 78 -16.60 -10.82 -20.39
N VAL A 79 -16.34 -9.52 -20.46
CA VAL A 79 -16.47 -8.60 -19.31
C VAL A 79 -17.92 -8.16 -19.24
#